data_AF-A0A3D3PJ59-F1
#
_entry.id   AF-A0A3D3PJ59-F1
#
_cell.length_a   1.000
_cell.length_b   1.000
_cell.length_c   1.000
_cell.angle_alpha   90.00
_cell.angle_beta   90.00
_cell.angle_gamma   90.00
#
_symmetry.space_group_name_H-M   'P 1'
#
loop_
_entity.id
_entity.type
_entity.pdbx_description
1 polymer ?
#
loop_
_entity_poly.entity_id
_entity_poly.type
_entity_poly.pdbx_seq_one_letter_code
_entity_poly.pdbx_strand_id
1 'polypeptide(L)'
;MIILTFFIAHWFLSLFFQTFFQHRYASHRMFTMNKGWERIFYLLAYLFEGASFLNPRAYAMMHREHHAYSDTEKDPHSPHFFVDVFRLMNST
;
A
#
# COMPACT_ATOMS: atom_id res chain seq x y z
N MET A 1 18.42 22.51 -6.61
CA MET A 1 18.33 21.60 -5.46
C MET A 1 16.91 21.41 -4.96
N ILE A 2 16.09 22.46 -4.86
CA ILE A 2 14.71 22.36 -4.32
C ILE A 2 13.80 21.32 -5.02
N ILE A 3 13.92 21.17 -6.35
CA ILE A 3 13.14 20.18 -7.12
C ILE A 3 13.53 18.75 -6.73
N LEU A 4 14.83 18.46 -6.61
CA LEU A 4 15.29 17.14 -6.19
C LEU A 4 14.85 16.83 -4.76
N THR A 5 14.97 17.82 -3.86
CA THR A 5 14.48 17.70 -2.48
C THR A 5 12.99 17.39 -2.44
N PHE A 6 12.18 18.06 -3.28
CA PHE A 6 10.75 17.81 -3.37
C PHE A 6 10.46 16.35 -3.77
N PHE A 7 11.08 15.84 -4.84
CA PHE A 7 10.84 14.47 -5.28
C PHE A 7 11.29 13.42 -4.27
N ILE A 8 12.46 13.62 -3.64
CA ILE A 8 12.94 12.70 -2.60
C ILE A 8 11.99 12.72 -1.40
N ALA A 9 11.60 13.90 -0.92
CA ALA A 9 10.67 14.02 0.20
C ALA A 9 9.30 13.40 -0.13
N HIS A 10 8.75 13.67 -1.31
CA HIS A 10 7.49 13.08 -1.77
C HIS A 10 7.57 11.56 -1.83
N TRP A 11 8.66 11.01 -2.37
CA TRP A 11 8.86 9.56 -2.43
C TRP A 11 8.88 8.91 -1.04
N PHE A 12 9.65 9.46 -0.10
CA PHE A 12 9.71 8.92 1.26
C PHE A 12 8.40 9.09 2.01
N LEU A 13 7.67 10.19 1.80
CA LEU A 13 6.36 10.40 2.41
C LEU A 13 5.33 9.41 1.85
N SER A 14 5.30 9.19 0.53
CA SER A 14 4.46 8.17 -0.09
C SER A 14 4.76 6.78 0.48
N LEU A 15 6.04 6.39 0.55
CA LEU A 15 6.45 5.11 1.13
C LEU A 15 6.07 5.00 2.61
N PHE A 16 6.15 6.09 3.37
CA PHE A 16 5.75 6.10 4.77
C PHE A 16 4.25 5.77 4.93
N PHE A 17 3.35 6.38 4.14
CA PHE A 17 1.91 6.09 4.26
C PHE A 17 1.55 4.68 3.77
N GLN A 18 2.17 4.21 2.69
CA GLN A 18 2.04 2.83 2.22
C GLN A 18 2.41 1.83 3.33
N THR A 19 3.56 2.03 3.97
CA THR A 19 4.10 1.09 4.95
C THR A 19 3.46 1.24 6.33
N PHE A 20 3.31 2.45 6.84
CA PHE A 20 2.83 2.70 8.19
C PHE A 20 1.30 2.60 8.30
N PHE A 21 0.57 3.23 7.37
CA PHE A 21 -0.88 3.33 7.44
C PHE A 21 -1.58 2.18 6.72
N GLN A 22 -1.34 1.98 5.43
CA GLN A 22 -2.05 0.93 4.69
C GLN A 22 -1.61 -0.47 5.11
N HIS A 23 -0.30 -0.71 5.16
CA HIS A 23 0.23 -2.03 5.49
C HIS A 23 0.14 -2.38 6.98
N ARG A 24 0.84 -1.64 7.86
CA ARG A 24 0.93 -2.02 9.29
C ARG A 24 -0.36 -1.78 10.05
N TYR A 25 -1.02 -0.64 9.82
CA TYR A 25 -2.27 -0.31 10.51
C TYR A 25 -3.47 -1.01 9.85
N ALA A 26 -3.77 -0.75 8.58
CA ALA A 26 -4.98 -1.27 7.95
C ALA A 26 -4.93 -2.78 7.67
N SER A 27 -3.83 -3.32 7.14
CA SER A 27 -3.71 -4.77 6.85
C SER A 27 -3.43 -5.59 8.11
N HIS A 28 -2.38 -5.25 8.86
CA HIS A 28 -1.88 -6.08 9.97
C HIS A 28 -2.40 -5.71 11.36
N ARG A 29 -3.06 -4.56 11.53
CA ARG A 29 -3.55 -4.07 12.84
C ARG A 29 -2.45 -4.07 13.93
N MET A 30 -1.23 -3.70 13.56
CA MET A 30 -0.09 -3.69 14.49
C MET A 30 -0.23 -2.68 15.63
N PHE A 31 -1.09 -1.68 15.46
CA PHE A 31 -1.42 -0.67 16.45
C PHE A 31 -2.83 -0.11 16.19
N THR A 32 -3.34 0.69 17.12
CA THR A 32 -4.65 1.33 17.00
C THR A 32 -4.51 2.85 16.92
N MET A 33 -5.51 3.50 16.30
CA MET A 33 -5.62 4.95 16.24
C MET A 33 -6.99 5.35 16.77
N ASN A 34 -7.09 6.54 17.35
CA ASN A 34 -8.40 7.14 17.57
C ASN A 34 -8.97 7.66 16.23
N LYS A 35 -10.27 7.97 16.20
CA LYS A 35 -10.96 8.42 14.99
C LYS A 35 -10.36 9.69 14.36
N GLY A 36 -9.77 10.56 15.16
CA GLY A 36 -9.13 11.78 14.68
C GLY A 36 -7.87 11.48 13.88
N TRP A 37 -6.97 10.68 14.47
CA TRP A 37 -5.74 10.26 13.82
C TRP A 37 -6.00 9.41 12.58
N GLU A 38 -6.95 8.48 12.63
CA GLU A 38 -7.30 7.66 11.46
C GLU A 38 -7.69 8.52 10.25
N ARG A 39 -8.50 9.58 10.47
CA ARG A 39 -8.88 10.53 9.41
C ARG A 39 -7.71 11.37 8.92
N ILE A 40 -6.85 11.83 9.81
CA ILE A 40 -5.65 12.61 9.45
C ILE A 40 -4.73 11.75 8.57
N PHE A 41 -4.41 10.53 9.00
CA PHE A 41 -3.55 9.64 8.24
C PHE A 41 -4.17 9.23 6.91
N TYR A 42 -5.49 9.02 6.86
CA TYR A 42 -6.19 8.78 5.60
C TYR A 42 -6.02 9.94 4.61
N LEU A 43 -6.25 11.19 5.06
CA LEU A 43 -6.13 12.37 4.22
C LEU A 43 -4.68 12.59 3.75
N LEU A 44 -3.71 12.41 4.65
CA LEU A 44 -2.30 12.56 4.30
C LEU A 44 -1.82 11.45 3.37
N ALA A 45 -2.25 10.21 3.56
CA ALA A 45 -1.98 9.11 2.63
C ALA A 45 -2.51 9.45 1.23
N TYR A 46 -3.77 9.90 1.14
CA TYR A 46 -4.35 10.35 -0.14
C TYR A 46 -3.52 11.46 -0.80
N LEU A 47 -3.06 12.46 -0.05
CA LEU A 47 -2.27 13.56 -0.57
C LEU A 47 -0.88 13.14 -1.04
N PHE A 48 -0.16 12.35 -0.24
CA PHE A 48 1.24 12.01 -0.50
C PHE A 48 1.41 10.82 -1.43
N GLU A 49 0.45 9.88 -1.50
CA GLU A 49 0.46 8.80 -2.49
C GLU A 49 -0.15 9.26 -3.82
N GLY A 50 -1.04 10.25 -3.80
CA GLY A 50 -1.59 10.88 -5.00
C GLY A 50 -2.23 9.86 -5.95
N ALA A 51 -1.73 9.78 -7.18
CA ALA A 51 -2.22 8.83 -8.18
C ALA A 51 -2.00 7.36 -7.81
N SER A 52 -1.07 7.09 -6.90
CA SER A 52 -0.78 5.74 -6.40
C SER A 52 -1.63 5.37 -5.17
N PHE A 53 -2.49 6.27 -4.70
CA PHE A 53 -3.30 6.01 -3.51
C PHE A 53 -4.25 4.83 -3.73
N LEU A 54 -4.19 3.87 -2.80
CA LEU A 54 -5.10 2.73 -2.76
C LEU A 54 -6.09 2.89 -1.62
N ASN A 55 -7.35 2.50 -1.86
CA ASN A 55 -8.33 2.45 -0.79
C ASN A 55 -7.81 1.52 0.33
N PRO A 56 -7.62 1.99 1.58
CA PRO A 56 -6.96 1.20 2.63
C PRO A 56 -7.68 -0.12 2.94
N ARG A 57 -9.00 -0.17 2.77
CA ARG A 57 -9.77 -1.40 2.95
C ARG A 57 -9.50 -2.41 1.83
N ALA A 58 -9.53 -1.95 0.58
CA ALA A 58 -9.23 -2.80 -0.57
C ALA A 58 -7.80 -3.34 -0.49
N TYR A 59 -6.83 -2.45 -0.20
CA TYR A 59 -5.44 -2.84 0.04
C TYR A 59 -5.32 -3.88 1.16
N ALA A 60 -6.00 -3.66 2.29
CA ALA A 60 -5.95 -4.59 3.42
C ALA A 60 -6.55 -5.97 3.11
N MET A 61 -7.57 -6.07 2.25
CA MET A 61 -8.13 -7.36 1.84
C MET A 61 -7.13 -8.11 0.94
N MET A 62 -6.68 -7.47 -0.14
CA MET A 62 -5.71 -8.04 -1.08
C MET A 62 -4.42 -8.46 -0.37
N HIS A 63 -3.90 -7.61 0.52
CA HIS A 63 -2.68 -7.89 1.27
C HIS A 63 -2.82 -9.09 2.22
N ARG A 64 -3.99 -9.26 2.85
CA ARG A 64 -4.27 -10.42 3.70
C ARG A 64 -4.46 -11.70 2.90
N GLU A 65 -5.07 -11.62 1.72
CA GLU A 65 -5.19 -12.75 0.80
C GLU A 65 -3.81 -13.23 0.36
N HIS A 66 -2.93 -12.31 -0.03
CA HIS A 66 -1.53 -12.62 -0.35
C HIS A 66 -0.83 -13.35 0.82
N HIS A 67 -0.92 -12.82 2.05
CA HIS A 67 -0.34 -13.51 3.20
C HIS A 67 -0.97 -14.88 3.50
N ALA A 68 -2.26 -15.06 3.25
CA ALA A 68 -2.97 -16.31 3.52
C ALA A 68 -2.66 -17.39 2.46
N TYR A 69 -2.39 -16.99 1.23
CA TYR A 69 -2.26 -17.86 0.06
C TYR A 69 -0.91 -17.77 -0.64
N SER A 70 0.09 -17.15 -0.01
CA SER A 70 1.44 -16.94 -0.58
C SER A 70 1.95 -18.17 -1.31
N ASP A 71 2.48 -17.95 -2.51
CA ASP A 71 3.07 -18.97 -3.37
C ASP A 71 2.08 -20.07 -3.83
N THR A 72 0.78 -19.81 -3.74
CA THR A 72 -0.28 -20.65 -4.32
C THR A 72 -1.04 -19.91 -5.41
N GLU A 73 -1.79 -20.64 -6.23
CA GLU A 73 -2.64 -20.08 -7.29
C GLU A 73 -3.72 -19.10 -6.78
N LYS A 74 -4.00 -19.09 -5.47
CA LYS A 74 -4.98 -18.20 -4.84
C LYS A 74 -4.37 -16.87 -4.39
N ASP A 75 -3.05 -16.70 -4.47
CA ASP A 75 -2.41 -15.42 -4.20
C ASP A 75 -2.70 -14.45 -5.35
N PRO A 76 -3.37 -13.30 -5.09
CA PRO A 76 -3.78 -12.37 -6.14
C PRO A 76 -2.59 -11.77 -6.93
N HIS A 77 -1.38 -11.87 -6.40
CA HIS A 77 -0.19 -11.33 -7.06
C HIS A 77 1.08 -12.17 -6.85
N SER A 78 0.96 -13.51 -6.81
CA SER A 78 2.17 -14.36 -6.73
C SER A 78 3.01 -14.25 -8.00
N PRO A 79 4.31 -13.92 -7.91
CA PRO A 79 5.19 -13.82 -9.07
C PRO A 79 5.49 -15.18 -9.71
N HIS A 80 5.20 -16.29 -9.04
CA HIS A 80 5.50 -17.64 -9.54
C HIS A 80 4.68 -18.00 -10.80
N PHE A 81 3.50 -17.39 -10.98
CA PHE A 81 2.59 -17.73 -12.07
C PHE A 81 2.67 -16.77 -13.26
N PHE A 82 3.56 -15.78 -13.22
CA PHE A 82 3.70 -14.78 -14.28
C PHE A 82 5.14 -14.70 -14.77
N VAL A 83 5.30 -14.64 -16.09
CA VAL A 83 6.61 -14.57 -16.75
C VAL A 83 7.23 -13.18 -16.61
N ASP A 84 6.40 -12.15 -16.43
CA ASP A 84 6.80 -10.75 -16.35
C ASP A 84 5.84 -9.93 -15.47
N VAL A 85 6.32 -8.75 -15.06
CA VAL A 85 5.62 -7.84 -14.13
C VAL A 85 4.35 -7.25 -14.76
N PHE A 86 4.29 -7.06 -16.08
CA PHE A 86 3.11 -6.47 -16.72
C PHE A 86 1.93 -7.44 -16.73
N ARG A 87 2.18 -8.73 -16.98
CA ARG A 87 1.13 -9.77 -16.89
C ARG A 87 0.62 -9.93 -15.47
N LEU A 88 1.51 -9.87 -14.48
CA LEU A 88 1.15 -9.87 -13.07
C LEU A 88 0.22 -8.68 -12.76
N MET A 89 0.63 -7.46 -13.08
CA MET A 89 -0.16 -6.25 -12.79
C MET A 89 -1.53 -6.21 -13.48
N ASN A 90 -1.67 -6.80 -14.67
CA ASN A 90 -2.96 -6.85 -15.38
C ASN A 90 -3.93 -7.93 -14.84
N SER A 91 -3.46 -8.80 -13.93
CA SER A 91 -4.25 -9.91 -13.37
C SER A 91 -4.84 -9.62 -11.99
N THR A 92 -4.37 -8.55 -11.34
CA THR A 92 -4.72 -8.11 -9.99
C THR A 92 -5.78 -7.01 -10.01
#